data_AF-A0A3D5YFK6-F1
#
_entry.id   AF-A0A3D5YFK6-F1
#
_cell.length_a   1.000
_cell.length_b   1.000
_cell.length_c   1.000
_cell.angle_alpha   90.00
_cell.angle_beta   90.00
_cell.angle_gamma   90.00
#
_symmetry.space_group_name_H-M   'P 1'
#
loop_
_entity.id
_entity.type
_entity.pdbx_description
1 polymer ?
#
loop_
_entity_poly.entity_id
_entity_poly.type
_entity_poly.pdbx_seq_one_letter_code
_entity_poly.pdbx_strand_id
1 'polypeptide(L)'
;MNAALTGHLVFTTLHTNSAIESITRLLNMGVKPYMLAPALNLIVAQRLVRKLCPHCATKRDPQYGEKVEVEETIKKITDANPNMKLERDGKIPQSVGCDKCNGNGYV
;
A
#
# COMPACT_ATOMS: atom_id res chain seq x y z
N MET A 1 -5.45 -7.88 -23.34
CA MET A 1 -6.84 -8.35 -23.20
C MET A 1 -7.04 -9.66 -23.96
N ASN A 2 -6.87 -9.68 -25.29
CA ASN A 2 -7.10 -10.89 -26.11
C ASN A 2 -6.34 -12.15 -25.68
N ALA A 3 -5.06 -12.03 -25.30
CA ALA A 3 -4.27 -13.16 -24.81
C ALA A 3 -4.87 -13.78 -23.52
N ALA A 4 -5.37 -12.94 -22.60
CA ALA A 4 -6.04 -13.39 -21.39
C ALA A 4 -7.36 -14.10 -21.68
N LEU A 5 -8.15 -13.57 -22.64
CA LEU A 5 -9.41 -14.19 -23.08
C LEU A 5 -9.23 -15.53 -23.79
N THR A 6 -8.03 -15.81 -24.29
CA THR A 6 -7.69 -17.06 -24.99
C THR A 6 -6.98 -18.07 -24.08
N GLY A 7 -7.04 -17.87 -22.75
CA GLY A 7 -6.56 -18.85 -21.76
C GLY A 7 -5.11 -18.68 -21.32
N HIS A 8 -4.42 -17.60 -21.74
CA HIS A 8 -3.08 -17.31 -21.25
C HIS A 8 -3.14 -16.51 -19.95
N LEU A 9 -2.37 -16.90 -18.94
CA LEU A 9 -2.16 -16.06 -17.77
C LEU A 9 -1.21 -14.92 -18.13
N VAL A 10 -1.72 -13.69 -18.11
CA VAL A 10 -0.96 -12.50 -18.50
C VAL A 10 -0.67 -11.64 -17.28
N PHE A 11 0.62 -11.37 -17.06
CA PHE A 11 1.08 -10.37 -16.10
C PHE A 11 1.52 -9.13 -16.86
N THR A 12 1.09 -7.95 -16.38
CA THR A 12 1.46 -6.67 -16.97
C THR A 12 1.48 -5.59 -15.89
N THR A 13 2.06 -4.45 -16.22
CA THR A 13 2.16 -3.29 -15.34
C THR A 13 1.41 -2.11 -15.93
N LEU A 14 0.77 -1.31 -15.06
CA LEU A 14 0.11 -0.08 -15.45
C LEU A 14 0.44 1.02 -14.44
N HIS A 15 0.63 2.23 -14.92
CA HIS A 15 0.91 3.39 -14.08
C HIS A 15 -0.40 4.08 -13.69
N THR A 16 -0.93 3.76 -12.51
CA THR A 16 -2.11 4.40 -11.88
C THR A 16 -1.90 4.58 -10.37
N ASN A 17 -2.65 5.47 -9.73
CA ASN A 17 -2.46 5.77 -8.30
C ASN A 17 -3.19 4.80 -7.37
N SER A 18 -4.19 4.09 -7.89
CA SER A 18 -4.98 3.08 -7.19
C SER A 18 -5.31 1.90 -8.09
N ALA A 19 -5.76 0.81 -7.49
CA ALA A 19 -6.19 -0.38 -8.21
C ALA A 19 -7.45 -0.11 -9.04
N ILE A 20 -8.41 0.65 -8.51
CA ILE A 20 -9.67 0.96 -9.20
C ILE A 20 -9.41 1.85 -10.43
N GLU A 21 -8.51 2.83 -10.33
CA GLU A 21 -8.12 3.67 -11.47
C GLU A 21 -7.54 2.88 -12.64
N SER A 22 -6.96 1.69 -12.41
CA SER A 22 -6.47 0.84 -13.51
C SER A 22 -7.59 0.41 -14.46
N ILE A 23 -8.82 0.23 -13.96
CA ILE A 23 -9.99 -0.08 -14.79
C ILE A 23 -10.29 1.09 -15.72
N THR A 24 -10.42 2.30 -15.17
CA THR A 24 -10.66 3.52 -15.96
C THR A 24 -9.52 3.76 -16.96
N ARG A 25 -8.27 3.51 -16.58
CA ARG A 25 -7.13 3.65 -17.48
C ARG A 25 -7.20 2.69 -18.66
N LEU A 26 -7.59 1.43 -18.44
CA LEU A 26 -7.79 0.45 -19.52
C LEU A 26 -8.91 0.89 -20.47
N LEU A 27 -10.02 1.40 -19.95
CA LEU A 27 -11.11 1.94 -20.75
C LEU A 27 -10.65 3.13 -21.61
N ASN A 28 -9.89 4.06 -21.02
CA ASN A 28 -9.32 5.21 -21.72
C ASN A 28 -8.31 4.81 -22.81
N MET A 29 -7.66 3.64 -22.68
CA MET A 29 -6.77 3.06 -23.70
C MET A 29 -7.54 2.31 -24.79
N GLY A 30 -8.87 2.35 -24.80
CA GLY A 30 -9.72 1.75 -25.83
C GLY A 30 -10.12 0.30 -25.57
N VAL A 31 -9.79 -0.25 -24.40
CA VAL A 31 -10.33 -1.56 -23.99
C VAL A 31 -11.84 -1.45 -23.85
N LYS A 32 -12.56 -2.32 -24.56
CA LYS A 32 -14.02 -2.37 -24.46
C LYS A 32 -14.45 -2.91 -23.09
N PRO A 33 -15.45 -2.30 -22.42
CA PRO A 33 -15.91 -2.72 -21.10
C PRO A 33 -16.23 -4.21 -20.97
N TYR A 34 -16.87 -4.80 -22.00
CA TYR A 34 -17.25 -6.21 -22.00
C TYR A 34 -16.06 -7.18 -21.98
N MET A 35 -14.85 -6.73 -22.35
CA MET A 35 -13.65 -7.56 -22.30
C MET A 35 -13.01 -7.58 -20.92
N LEU A 36 -13.29 -6.59 -20.06
CA LEU A 36 -12.63 -6.46 -18.76
C LEU A 36 -13.04 -7.58 -17.81
N ALA A 37 -14.34 -7.76 -17.60
CA ALA A 37 -14.88 -8.74 -16.66
C ALA A 37 -14.36 -10.18 -16.88
N PRO A 38 -14.32 -10.72 -18.12
CA PRO A 38 -13.79 -12.06 -18.37
C PRO A 38 -12.26 -12.14 -18.46
N ALA A 39 -11.54 -11.04 -18.68
CA ALA A 39 -10.07 -11.06 -18.88
C ALA A 39 -9.26 -10.67 -17.64
N LEU A 40 -9.86 -9.95 -16.68
CA LEU A 40 -9.16 -9.34 -15.56
C LEU A 40 -9.44 -10.10 -14.26
N ASN A 41 -8.42 -10.81 -13.76
CA ASN A 41 -8.53 -11.58 -12.53
C ASN A 41 -8.18 -10.77 -11.28
N LEU A 42 -7.14 -9.95 -11.33
CA LEU A 42 -6.60 -9.23 -10.16
C LEU A 42 -5.90 -7.94 -10.59
N ILE A 43 -6.06 -6.90 -9.78
CA ILE A 43 -5.23 -5.69 -9.83
C ILE A 43 -4.54 -5.52 -8.49
N VAL A 44 -3.23 -5.29 -8.50
CA VAL A 44 -2.44 -4.99 -7.31
C VAL A 44 -1.92 -3.56 -7.42
N ALA A 45 -2.33 -2.71 -6.48
CA ALA A 45 -1.72 -1.40 -6.28
C ALA A 45 -0.63 -1.50 -5.23
N GLN A 46 0.61 -1.17 -5.61
CA GLN A 46 1.79 -1.29 -4.75
C GLN A 46 2.41 0.07 -4.49
N ARG A 47 2.81 0.31 -3.23
CA ARG A 47 3.64 1.44 -2.82
C ARG A 47 4.86 0.92 -2.08
N LEU A 48 5.98 1.61 -2.21
CA LEU A 48 7.19 1.34 -1.44
C LEU A 48 7.38 2.48 -0.44
N VAL A 49 7.44 2.14 0.82
CA VAL A 49 7.83 3.06 1.91
C VAL A 49 9.25 2.70 2.34
N ARG A 50 10.02 3.69 2.80
CA ARG A 50 11.36 3.39 3.32
C ARG A 50 11.21 2.78 4.72
N LYS A 51 12.19 1.97 5.11
CA LYS A 51 12.24 1.36 6.44
C LYS A 51 13.10 2.20 7.35
N LEU A 52 12.66 2.44 8.57
CA LEU A 52 13.45 3.12 9.59
C LEU A 52 14.85 2.52 9.73
N CYS A 53 15.84 3.39 9.90
CA CYS A 53 17.21 2.97 10.07
C CYS A 53 17.35 2.08 11.33
N PRO A 54 17.87 0.85 11.20
CA PRO A 54 17.93 -0.09 12.33
C PRO A 54 18.89 0.34 13.44
N HIS A 55 19.75 1.32 13.19
CA HIS A 55 20.76 1.78 14.14
C HIS A 55 20.36 3.00 14.95
N CYS A 56 19.41 3.80 14.47
CA CYS A 56 19.03 5.06 15.11
C CYS A 56 17.51 5.27 15.24
N ALA A 57 16.68 4.32 14.80
CA ALA A 57 15.24 4.43 14.98
C ALA A 57 14.90 4.44 16.49
N THR A 58 14.02 5.35 16.89
CA THR A 58 13.53 5.45 18.26
C THR A 58 12.00 5.40 18.29
N LYS A 59 11.41 5.38 19.48
CA LYS A 59 9.97 5.43 19.70
C LYS A 59 9.65 6.63 20.57
N ARG A 60 8.67 7.43 20.15
CA ARG A 60 8.16 8.57 20.92
C ARG A 60 6.69 8.39 21.26
N ASP A 61 6.22 9.19 22.22
CA ASP A 61 4.79 9.29 22.46
C ASP A 61 4.09 9.97 21.27
N PRO A 62 2.83 9.62 20.98
CA PRO A 62 2.04 10.26 19.94
C PRO A 62 1.93 11.77 20.17
N GLN A 63 2.03 12.55 19.10
CA GLN A 63 1.86 14.00 19.10
C GLN A 63 0.52 14.34 18.45
N TYR A 64 -0.06 15.50 18.80
CA TYR A 64 -1.24 16.13 18.18
C TYR A 64 -2.11 15.25 17.26
N GLY A 65 -3.10 14.56 17.82
CA GLY A 65 -4.09 13.80 17.04
C GLY A 65 -3.62 12.45 16.48
N GLU A 66 -2.31 12.16 16.43
CA GLU A 66 -1.78 10.91 15.89
C GLU A 66 -2.31 9.67 16.62
N LYS A 67 -2.54 9.79 17.93
CA LYS A 67 -3.11 8.69 18.72
C LYS A 67 -4.49 8.30 18.17
N VAL A 68 -5.35 9.30 17.95
CA VAL A 68 -6.71 9.09 17.43
C VAL A 68 -6.65 8.55 16.01
N GLU A 69 -5.82 9.13 15.14
CA GLU A 69 -5.68 8.70 13.74
C GLU A 69 -5.20 7.25 13.63
N VAL A 70 -4.21 6.87 14.46
CA VAL A 70 -3.71 5.50 14.54
C VAL A 70 -4.80 4.53 15.00
N GLU A 71 -5.51 4.86 16.09
CA GLU A 71 -6.57 4.02 16.64
C GLU A 71 -7.71 3.83 15.63
N GLU A 72 -8.14 4.90 14.95
CA GLU A 72 -9.14 4.83 13.88
C GLU A 72 -8.69 3.97 12.69
N THR A 73 -7.42 4.11 12.28
CA THR A 73 -6.87 3.34 11.17
C THR A 73 -6.78 1.86 11.52
N ILE A 74 -6.31 1.53 12.72
CA ILE A 74 -6.26 0.15 13.21
C ILE A 74 -7.67 -0.44 13.27
N LYS A 75 -8.66 0.32 13.73
CA LYS A 75 -10.05 -0.11 13.75
C LYS A 75 -10.54 -0.45 12.35
N LYS A 76 -10.33 0.44 11.36
CA LYS A 76 -10.69 0.18 9.95
C LYS A 76 -10.04 -1.09 9.40
N ILE A 77 -8.76 -1.33 9.71
CA ILE A 77 -8.05 -2.54 9.28
C ILE A 77 -8.65 -3.80 9.92
N THR A 78 -8.92 -3.73 11.23
CA THR A 78 -9.47 -4.86 12.00
C THR A 78 -10.90 -5.18 11.56
N ASP A 79 -11.73 -4.15 11.30
CA ASP A 79 -13.09 -4.30 10.79
C ASP A 79 -13.08 -4.94 9.39
N ALA A 80 -12.10 -4.59 8.55
CA ALA A 80 -11.93 -5.18 7.22
C ALA A 80 -11.34 -6.61 7.25
N ASN A 81 -10.55 -6.95 8.25
CA ASN A 81 -9.96 -8.27 8.43
C ASN A 81 -9.85 -8.65 9.93
N PRO A 82 -10.87 -9.31 10.50
CA PRO A 82 -10.88 -9.65 11.93
C PRO A 82 -9.74 -10.57 12.38
N ASN A 83 -9.09 -11.28 11.45
CA ASN A 83 -7.95 -12.14 11.75
C ASN A 83 -6.61 -11.38 11.81
N MET A 84 -6.59 -10.12 11.37
CA MET A 84 -5.38 -9.28 11.38
C MET A 84 -5.26 -8.55 12.72
N LYS A 85 -4.64 -9.21 13.70
CA LYS A 85 -4.31 -8.59 14.99
C LYS A 85 -3.04 -7.75 14.88
N LEU A 86 -3.16 -6.45 15.11
CA LEU A 86 -2.03 -5.52 15.16
C LEU A 86 -1.61 -5.28 16.61
N GLU A 87 -0.54 -5.93 17.05
CA GLU A 87 0.04 -5.67 18.38
C GLU A 87 0.83 -4.37 18.39
N ARG A 88 0.60 -3.51 19.40
CA ARG A 88 1.29 -2.23 19.51
C ARG A 88 1.48 -1.78 20.95
N ASP A 89 2.59 -1.10 21.20
CA ASP A 89 2.97 -0.54 22.51
C ASP A 89 2.53 0.93 22.69
N GLY A 90 1.64 1.42 21.81
CA GLY A 90 1.13 2.79 21.83
C GLY A 90 2.12 3.87 21.39
N LYS A 91 3.38 3.52 21.09
CA LYS A 91 4.40 4.48 20.67
C LYS A 91 4.47 4.62 19.14
N ILE A 92 4.98 5.77 18.71
CA ILE A 92 5.19 6.10 17.30
C ILE A 92 6.68 5.91 16.96
N PRO A 93 7.02 5.04 16.00
CA PRO A 93 8.37 4.93 15.47
C PRO A 93 8.83 6.26 14.86
N GLN A 94 10.06 6.68 15.19
CA GLN A 94 10.63 7.96 14.78
C GLN A 94 12.02 7.76 14.16
N SER A 95 12.28 8.47 13.09
CA SER A 95 13.61 8.58 12.49
C SER A 95 14.44 9.66 13.18
N VAL A 96 15.67 9.31 13.56
CA VAL A 96 16.61 10.26 14.18
C VAL A 96 17.70 10.71 13.19
N GLY A 97 18.30 9.77 12.46
CA GLY A 97 19.48 10.03 11.63
C GLY A 97 20.79 9.75 12.39
N CYS A 98 21.74 9.11 11.71
CA CYS A 98 23.09 8.83 12.21
C CYS A 98 24.04 8.63 11.02
N ASP A 99 25.34 8.48 11.30
CA ASP A 99 26.36 8.26 10.27
C ASP A 99 26.07 7.04 9.40
N LYS A 100 25.50 5.97 9.99
CA LYS A 100 25.18 4.73 9.25
C LYS A 100 24.03 4.89 8.24
N CYS A 101 23.19 5.91 8.38
CA CYS A 101 22.15 6.24 7.41
C CYS A 101 22.37 7.60 6.74
N ASN A 102 23.59 8.13 6.83
CA ASN A 102 23.97 9.46 6.31
C ASN A 102 23.00 10.56 6.77
N GLY A 103 22.58 10.50 8.04
CA GLY A 103 21.67 11.48 8.64
C GLY A 103 20.19 11.35 8.24
N ASN A 104 19.82 10.46 7.31
CA ASN A 104 18.45 10.45 6.76
C ASN A 104 17.43 9.64 7.58
N GLY A 105 17.87 8.72 8.45
CA GLY A 105 16.99 7.95 9.35
C GLY A 105 16.00 6.98 8.68
N TYR A 106 15.96 6.95 7.35
CA TYR A 106 15.10 6.17 6.44
C TYR A 106 13.62 6.07 6.86
N VAL A 107 12.84 7.12 6.62
CA VAL A 107 11.36 7.15 6.77
C VAL A 107 10.66 6.93 5.44
#